data_AF-A0A1F9L2P9-F1
#
_entry.id   AF-A0A1F9L2P9-F1
#
_cell.length_a   1.000
_cell.length_b   1.000
_cell.length_c   1.000
_cell.angle_alpha   90.00
_cell.angle_beta   90.00
_cell.angle_gamma   90.00
#
_symmetry.space_group_name_H-M   'P 1'
#
loop_
_entity.id
_entity.type
_entity.pdbx_description
1 polymer ?
#
loop_
_entity_poly.entity_id
_entity_poly.type
_entity_poly.pdbx_seq_one_letter_code
_entity_poly.pdbx_strand_id
1 'polypeptide(L)'
;MKQAKLGQQGFTMIELIMVIVILAILSVVAIPKFIDMRTEAAKSAAEGVYAASQSAAVINHAAVLMGKAAADRPAYHATNCAGGLIIDGACLMAALEGTPEGWAASGATIVKDTYVITVATAQTATAKAVLSKSW
;
A
#
# COMPACT_ATOMS: atom_id res chain seq x y z
N MET A 1 -12.24 -45.30 -49.48
CA MET A 1 -11.78 -43.99 -48.95
C MET A 1 -10.66 -44.27 -47.95
N LYS A 2 -9.39 -43.99 -48.29
CA LYS A 2 -8.22 -44.35 -47.48
C LYS A 2 -7.85 -43.14 -46.63
N GLN A 3 -8.26 -43.14 -45.36
CA GLN A 3 -7.89 -42.12 -44.38
C GLN A 3 -6.39 -42.24 -44.08
N ALA A 4 -5.61 -41.23 -44.46
CA ALA A 4 -4.20 -41.13 -44.10
C ALA A 4 -4.11 -40.69 -42.63
N LYS A 5 -3.75 -41.61 -41.74
CA LYS A 5 -3.38 -41.29 -40.36
C LYS A 5 -2.06 -40.52 -40.41
N LEU A 6 -2.11 -39.21 -40.17
CA LEU A 6 -0.92 -38.41 -39.87
C LEU A 6 -0.33 -38.96 -38.57
N GLY A 7 0.85 -39.57 -38.65
CA GLY A 7 1.51 -40.17 -37.49
C GLY A 7 1.81 -39.12 -36.43
N GLN A 8 1.40 -39.38 -35.18
CA GLN A 8 1.75 -38.57 -34.04
C GLN A 8 3.26 -38.68 -33.80
N GLN A 9 4.04 -37.73 -34.31
CA GLN A 9 5.47 -37.64 -34.03
C GLN A 9 5.65 -37.23 -32.57
N GLY A 10 6.34 -38.08 -31.79
CA GLY A 10 6.71 -37.76 -30.41
C GLY A 10 7.76 -36.65 -30.36
N PHE A 11 7.76 -35.88 -29.28
CA PHE A 11 8.73 -34.83 -29.02
C PHE A 11 10.13 -35.42 -28.82
N THR A 12 11.16 -34.83 -29.42
CA THR A 12 12.54 -35.32 -29.26
C THR A 12 13.11 -34.90 -27.90
N MET A 13 14.03 -35.70 -27.35
CA MET A 13 14.69 -35.34 -26.09
C MET A 13 15.48 -34.04 -26.22
N ILE A 14 16.03 -33.75 -27.40
CA ILE A 14 16.78 -32.51 -27.65
C ILE A 14 15.86 -31.28 -27.64
N GLU A 15 14.63 -31.40 -28.16
CA GLU A 15 13.65 -30.30 -28.10
C GLU A 15 13.27 -29.96 -26.66
N LEU A 16 13.15 -30.96 -25.77
CA LEU A 16 12.86 -30.70 -24.36
C LEU A 16 14.04 -30.03 -23.66
N ILE A 17 15.27 -30.49 -23.95
CA ILE A 17 16.49 -29.94 -23.36
C ILE A 17 16.72 -28.49 -23.83
N MET A 18 16.54 -28.19 -25.13
CA MET A 18 16.74 -26.81 -25.60
C MET A 18 15.73 -25.84 -24.97
N VAL A 19 14.49 -26.27 -24.73
CA VAL A 19 13.46 -25.43 -24.12
C VAL A 19 13.83 -25.07 -22.69
N ILE A 20 14.24 -26.05 -21.87
CA ILE A 20 14.64 -25.78 -20.49
C ILE A 20 15.92 -24.92 -20.42
N VAL A 21 16.85 -25.07 -21.37
CA VAL A 21 18.06 -24.24 -21.45
C VAL A 21 17.70 -22.78 -21.79
N ILE A 22 16.81 -22.56 -22.76
CA ILE A 22 16.34 -21.22 -23.11
C ILE A 22 15.59 -20.59 -21.92
N LEU A 23 14.70 -21.33 -21.27
CA LEU A 23 13.98 -20.85 -20.08
C LEU A 23 14.94 -20.50 -18.94
N ALA A 24 15.98 -21.31 -18.70
CA ALA A 24 16.99 -21.03 -17.68
C ALA A 24 17.69 -19.68 -17.92
N ILE A 25 18.11 -19.41 -19.16
CA ILE A 25 18.77 -18.15 -19.51
C ILE A 25 17.81 -16.96 -19.34
N LEU A 26 16.58 -17.08 -19.84
CA LEU A 26 15.58 -16.03 -19.71
C LEU A 26 15.23 -15.73 -18.25
N SER A 27 15.12 -16.76 -17.41
CA SER A 27 14.84 -16.60 -15.98
C SER A 27 15.94 -15.84 -15.25
N VAL A 28 17.22 -16.13 -15.53
CA VAL A 28 18.36 -15.44 -14.89
C VAL A 28 18.33 -13.93 -15.14
N VAL A 29 17.96 -13.50 -16.35
CA VAL A 29 17.87 -12.07 -16.70
C VAL A 29 16.58 -11.42 -16.18
N ALA A 30 15.47 -12.15 -16.16
CA ALA A 30 14.16 -11.62 -15.77
C ALA A 30 13.97 -11.47 -14.25
N ILE A 31 14.56 -12.36 -13.44
CA ILE A 31 14.35 -12.40 -11.98
C ILE A 31 14.79 -11.09 -11.28
N PRO A 32 16.00 -10.55 -11.50
CA PRO A 32 16.43 -9.33 -10.82
C PRO A 32 15.50 -8.15 -11.10
N LYS A 33 15.17 -7.95 -12.38
CA LYS A 33 14.24 -6.89 -12.80
C LYS A 33 12.84 -7.07 -12.22
N PHE A 34 12.36 -8.31 -12.13
CA PHE A 34 11.06 -8.61 -11.53
C PHE A 34 11.03 -8.26 -10.03
N ILE A 35 12.12 -8.53 -9.30
CA ILE A 35 12.25 -8.13 -7.89
C ILE A 35 12.23 -6.62 -7.76
N ASP A 36 13.03 -5.91 -8.56
CA ASP A 36 13.08 -4.44 -8.54
C ASP A 36 11.71 -3.83 -8.82
N MET A 37 11.02 -4.30 -9.87
CA MET A 37 9.67 -3.84 -10.21
C MET A 37 8.66 -4.08 -9.09
N ARG A 38 8.76 -5.20 -8.38
CA ARG A 38 7.90 -5.48 -7.21
C ARG A 38 8.19 -4.53 -6.06
N THR A 39 9.46 -4.24 -5.78
CA THR A 39 9.84 -3.29 -4.72
C THR A 39 9.36 -1.87 -5.03
N GLU A 40 9.54 -1.41 -6.27
CA GLU A 40 9.08 -0.08 -6.70
C GLU A 40 7.55 0.01 -6.71
N ALA A 41 6.84 -1.05 -7.11
CA ALA A 41 5.38 -1.12 -7.03
C ALA A 41 4.88 -1.02 -5.58
N ALA A 42 5.53 -1.75 -4.65
CA ALA A 42 5.19 -1.69 -3.24
C ALA A 42 5.43 -0.28 -2.65
N LYS A 43 6.56 0.33 -3.01
CA LYS A 43 6.90 1.71 -2.59
C LYS A 43 5.91 2.72 -3.15
N SER A 44 5.56 2.63 -4.43
CA SER A 44 4.58 3.51 -5.07
C SER A 44 3.18 3.38 -4.43
N ALA A 45 2.76 2.16 -4.09
CA ALA A 45 1.52 1.95 -3.34
C ALA A 45 1.58 2.61 -1.95
N ALA A 46 2.71 2.49 -1.24
CA ALA A 46 2.90 3.15 0.05
C ALA A 46 2.93 4.68 -0.04
N GLU A 47 3.54 5.24 -1.10
CA GLU A 47 3.48 6.68 -1.41
C GLU A 47 2.03 7.15 -1.63
N GLY A 48 1.21 6.33 -2.27
CA GLY A 48 -0.22 6.59 -2.44
C GLY A 48 -0.95 6.71 -1.09
N VAL A 49 -0.68 5.79 -0.17
CA VAL A 49 -1.26 5.84 1.20
C VAL A 49 -0.73 7.05 1.98
N TYR A 50 0.54 7.39 1.83
CA TYR A 50 1.10 8.59 2.45
C TYR A 50 0.47 9.88 1.93
N ALA A 51 0.22 9.99 0.62
CA ALA A 51 -0.50 11.12 0.03
C ALA A 51 -1.96 11.20 0.50
N ALA A 52 -2.64 10.06 0.61
CA ALA A 52 -3.99 9.98 1.19
C ALA A 52 -3.99 10.43 2.66
N SER A 53 -2.99 10.02 3.44
CA SER A 53 -2.83 10.40 4.84
C SER A 53 -2.61 11.90 5.02
N GLN A 54 -1.79 12.51 4.16
CA GLN A 54 -1.62 13.97 4.15
C GLN A 54 -2.92 14.69 3.80
N SER A 55 -3.67 14.19 2.83
CA SER A 55 -4.99 14.75 2.47
C SER A 55 -5.96 14.63 3.65
N ALA A 56 -6.03 13.47 4.30
CA ALA A 56 -6.84 13.26 5.50
C ALA A 56 -6.47 14.24 6.64
N ALA A 57 -5.18 14.49 6.86
CA ALA A 57 -4.73 15.46 7.85
C ALA A 57 -5.18 16.90 7.54
N VAL A 58 -5.17 17.29 6.27
CA VAL A 58 -5.65 18.61 5.83
C VAL A 58 -7.17 18.71 5.94
N ILE A 59 -7.91 17.70 5.47
CA ILE A 59 -9.39 17.69 5.51
C ILE A 59 -9.87 17.68 6.97
N ASN A 60 -9.25 16.87 7.84
CA ASN A 60 -9.61 16.83 9.24
C ASN A 60 -9.32 18.17 9.94
N HIS A 61 -8.20 18.82 9.61
CA HIS A 61 -7.92 20.16 10.12
C HIS A 61 -8.90 21.21 9.59
N ALA A 62 -9.31 21.13 8.32
CA ALA A 62 -10.34 22.00 7.76
C ALA A 62 -11.68 21.83 8.50
N ALA A 63 -12.07 20.60 8.85
CA ALA A 63 -13.28 20.35 9.66
C ALA A 63 -13.21 21.02 11.04
N VAL A 64 -12.03 21.04 11.67
CA VAL A 64 -11.80 21.76 12.94
C VAL A 64 -11.95 23.27 12.75
N LEU A 65 -11.33 23.85 11.71
CA LEU A 65 -11.41 25.29 11.43
C LEU A 65 -12.83 25.74 11.07
N MET A 66 -13.63 24.86 10.47
CA MET A 66 -15.06 25.08 10.21
C MET A 66 -15.95 24.92 11.46
N GLY A 67 -15.39 24.59 12.62
CA GLY A 67 -16.15 24.42 13.85
C GLY A 67 -17.04 23.18 13.88
N LYS A 68 -16.75 22.15 13.06
CA LYS A 68 -17.49 20.88 13.10
C LYS A 68 -17.40 20.26 14.49
N ALA A 69 -18.50 19.66 14.97
CA ALA A 69 -18.51 18.89 16.20
C ALA A 69 -17.52 17.72 16.07
N ALA A 70 -16.96 17.26 17.20
CA ALA A 70 -15.95 16.21 17.16
C ALA A 70 -16.41 14.94 16.44
N ALA A 71 -17.68 14.56 16.64
CA ALA A 71 -18.32 13.39 16.00
C ALA A 71 -18.47 13.50 14.47
N ASP A 72 -18.45 14.71 13.92
CA ASP A 72 -18.61 14.97 12.48
C ASP A 72 -17.26 15.12 11.75
N ARG A 73 -16.14 14.99 12.47
CA ARG A 73 -14.80 15.12 11.88
C ARG A 73 -14.35 13.77 11.33
N PRO A 74 -13.66 13.71 10.18
CA PRO A 74 -13.16 12.46 9.61
C PRO A 74 -12.37 11.59 10.58
N ALA A 75 -11.53 12.19 11.42
CA ALA A 75 -10.72 11.44 12.40
C ALA A 75 -11.50 10.89 13.60
N TYR A 76 -12.82 11.08 13.66
CA TYR A 76 -13.62 10.67 14.82
C TYR A 76 -13.71 9.15 14.93
N HIS A 77 -13.36 8.66 16.12
CA HIS A 77 -13.57 7.27 16.52
C HIS A 77 -13.87 7.24 18.01
N ALA A 78 -15.01 6.69 18.41
CA ALA A 78 -15.55 6.84 19.77
C ALA A 78 -14.59 6.38 20.89
N THR A 79 -13.77 5.35 20.62
CA THR A 79 -12.87 4.77 21.63
C THR A 79 -11.50 5.44 21.69
N ASN A 80 -10.95 5.82 20.55
CA ASN A 80 -9.52 6.19 20.44
C ASN A 80 -9.32 7.66 20.06
N CYS A 81 -10.34 8.29 19.46
CA CYS A 81 -10.24 9.59 18.79
C CYS A 81 -11.50 10.44 19.03
N ALA A 82 -12.03 10.41 20.26
CA ALA A 82 -13.28 11.06 20.61
C ALA A 82 -13.25 12.59 20.41
N GLY A 83 -12.06 13.20 20.38
CA GLY A 83 -11.88 14.63 20.06
C GLY A 83 -11.94 14.95 18.55
N GLY A 84 -11.98 13.95 17.67
CA GLY A 84 -11.94 14.13 16.22
C GLY A 84 -10.66 14.84 15.74
N LEU A 85 -9.56 14.68 16.47
CA LEU A 85 -8.23 15.19 16.13
C LEU A 85 -7.32 14.02 15.82
N ILE A 86 -6.41 14.20 14.85
CA ILE A 86 -5.40 13.19 14.54
C ILE A 86 -4.28 13.29 15.58
N ILE A 87 -4.36 12.48 16.63
CA ILE A 87 -3.40 12.47 17.74
C ILE A 87 -2.44 11.27 17.70
N ASP A 88 -2.82 10.21 16.99
CA ASP A 88 -2.04 8.99 16.86
C ASP A 88 -2.36 8.28 15.52
N GLY A 89 -1.77 7.10 15.31
CA GLY A 89 -1.97 6.30 14.11
C GLY A 89 -3.40 5.77 13.97
N ALA A 90 -4.11 5.49 15.08
CA ALA A 90 -5.49 5.03 15.02
C ALA A 90 -6.43 6.15 14.55
N CYS A 91 -6.19 7.38 14.99
CA CYS A 91 -6.94 8.55 14.53
C CYS A 91 -6.61 8.92 13.10
N LEU A 92 -5.37 8.71 12.67
CA LEU A 92 -5.00 8.86 11.27
C LEU A 92 -5.73 7.81 10.40
N MET A 93 -5.79 6.54 10.83
CA MET A 93 -6.54 5.49 10.12
C MET A 93 -8.03 5.79 10.05
N ALA A 94 -8.63 6.33 11.12
CA ALA A 94 -10.03 6.75 11.11
C ALA A 94 -10.28 7.91 10.13
N ALA A 95 -9.31 8.82 9.99
CA ALA A 95 -9.41 9.97 9.09
C ALA A 95 -9.31 9.62 7.60
N LEU A 96 -8.80 8.43 7.25
CA LEU A 96 -8.72 7.95 5.87
C LEU A 96 -10.10 7.44 5.40
N GLU A 97 -10.49 7.79 4.17
CA GLU A 97 -11.69 7.24 3.54
C GLU A 97 -11.45 5.78 3.14
N GLY A 98 -11.63 4.88 4.11
CA GLY A 98 -11.36 3.45 3.99
C GLY A 98 -9.98 3.07 4.52
N THR A 99 -9.91 1.96 5.25
CA THR A 99 -8.66 1.41 5.77
C THR A 99 -7.84 0.82 4.62
N PRO A 100 -6.63 1.32 4.32
CA PRO A 100 -5.80 0.73 3.29
C PRO A 100 -5.48 -0.74 3.61
N GLU A 101 -5.63 -1.64 2.64
CA GLU A 101 -5.45 -3.07 2.86
C GLU A 101 -4.02 -3.40 3.36
N GLY A 102 -3.95 -4.17 4.45
CA GLY A 102 -2.69 -4.56 5.09
C GLY A 102 -2.00 -3.47 5.91
N TRP A 103 -2.61 -2.29 6.04
CA TRP A 103 -2.13 -1.25 6.95
C TRP A 103 -2.80 -1.37 8.31
N ALA A 104 -2.01 -1.30 9.37
CA ALA A 104 -2.49 -1.33 10.74
C ALA A 104 -1.97 -0.13 11.53
N ALA A 105 -2.79 0.39 12.45
CA ALA A 105 -2.35 1.39 13.42
C ALA A 105 -1.58 0.73 14.57
N SER A 106 -0.47 1.34 14.96
CA SER A 106 0.32 0.98 16.14
C SER A 106 0.91 2.24 16.77
N GLY A 107 0.41 2.61 17.96
CA GLY A 107 0.78 3.87 18.62
C GLY A 107 0.60 5.07 17.69
N ALA A 108 1.65 5.89 17.53
CA ALA A 108 1.65 7.06 16.65
C ALA A 108 1.78 6.72 15.15
N THR A 109 1.79 5.44 14.76
CA THR A 109 2.12 5.02 13.40
C THR A 109 1.00 4.25 12.72
N ILE A 110 0.98 4.28 11.40
CA ILE A 110 0.31 3.30 10.55
C ILE A 110 1.40 2.56 9.76
N VAL A 111 1.34 1.23 9.75
CA VAL A 111 2.44 0.38 9.29
C VAL A 111 1.92 -0.69 8.35
N LYS A 112 2.69 -0.95 7.29
CA LYS A 112 2.61 -2.15 6.46
C LYS A 112 4.02 -2.63 6.14
N ASP A 113 4.38 -3.81 6.63
CA ASP A 113 5.72 -4.39 6.48
C ASP A 113 6.82 -3.41 6.95
N THR A 114 7.67 -2.94 6.04
CA THR A 114 8.72 -1.95 6.30
C THR A 114 8.28 -0.50 6.09
N TYR A 115 7.08 -0.28 5.54
CA TYR A 115 6.55 1.06 5.26
C TYR A 115 5.84 1.60 6.49
N VAL A 116 6.38 2.68 7.05
CA VAL A 116 5.85 3.32 8.26
C VAL A 116 5.47 4.76 7.95
N ILE A 117 4.26 5.17 8.32
CA ILE A 117 3.83 6.56 8.36
C ILE A 117 3.58 6.92 9.81
N THR A 118 4.20 7.98 10.29
CA THR A 118 4.14 8.41 11.69
C THR A 118 3.42 9.74 11.79
N VAL A 119 2.50 9.86 12.74
CA VAL A 119 2.00 11.15 13.23
C VAL A 119 3.12 11.75 14.08
N ALA A 120 4.02 12.49 13.44
CA ALA A 120 5.19 13.10 14.07
C ALA A 120 4.78 14.20 15.07
N THR A 121 3.74 14.96 14.71
CA THR A 121 3.12 15.96 15.60
C THR A 121 1.62 15.80 15.54
N ALA A 122 1.00 15.62 16.71
CA ALA A 122 -0.44 15.56 16.85
C ALA A 122 -1.12 16.86 16.36
N GLN A 123 -2.30 16.71 15.79
CA GLN A 123 -3.16 17.81 15.42
C GLN A 123 -3.64 18.57 16.66
N THR A 124 -3.75 19.89 16.53
CA THR A 124 -4.35 20.76 17.55
C THR A 124 -5.51 21.55 16.94
N ALA A 125 -6.15 22.39 17.75
CA ALA A 125 -7.20 23.30 17.28
C ALA A 125 -6.67 24.31 16.24
N THR A 126 -5.37 24.62 16.27
CA THR A 126 -4.75 25.69 15.46
C THR A 126 -3.72 25.18 14.44
N ALA A 127 -3.36 23.89 14.47
CA ALA A 127 -2.41 23.29 13.54
C ALA A 127 -2.84 21.89 13.10
N LYS A 128 -2.64 21.58 11.82
CA LYS A 128 -2.82 20.23 11.27
C LYS A 128 -1.76 19.26 11.83
N ALA A 129 -2.07 17.96 11.82
CA ALA A 129 -1.08 16.93 12.12
C ALA A 129 0.10 17.00 11.13
N VAL A 130 1.32 16.81 11.64
CA VAL A 130 2.52 16.66 10.80
C VAL A 130 2.81 15.18 10.68
N LEU A 131 2.89 14.70 9.44
CA LEU A 131 3.17 13.31 9.14
C LEU A 131 4.61 13.17 8.65
N SER A 132 5.27 12.09 9.05
CA SER A 132 6.55 11.65 8.49
C SER A 132 6.42 10.23 7.99
N LYS A 133 7.37 9.82 7.15
CA LYS A 133 7.35 8.52 6.47
C LYS A 133 8.74 7.89 6.55
N SER A 134 8.81 6.57 6.67
CA SER A 134 10.06 5.82 6.75
C SER A 134 9.94 4.54 5.93
N TRP A 135 10.78 4.45 4.90
CA TRP A 135 11.10 3.28 4.08
C TRP A 135 12.40 3.54 3.32
#